data_AF-A0A1H4JN71-F1
#
_entry.id   AF-A0A1H4JN71-F1
#
_cell.length_a   1.000
_cell.length_b   1.000
_cell.length_c   1.000
_cell.angle_alpha   90.00
_cell.angle_beta   90.00
_cell.angle_gamma   90.00
#
_symmetry.space_group_name_H-M   'P 1'
#
loop_
_entity.id
_entity.type
_entity.pdbx_description
1 polymer ?
#
loop_
_entity_poly.entity_id
_entity_poly.type
_entity_poly.pdbx_seq_one_letter_code
_entity_poly.pdbx_strand_id
1 'polypeptide(L)'
;MPFCLSRRWHMRQLIAASSLVLLVACAEQPTAADAQPLPTLQAAPLAAPATVAPLTADNLDIQPAQTFDEWLNAFRTEALNAGIRADVFDRAFAGITPDMSVIKADRSQPEFTRPVWEYLDGALSPVRVRKGQALLLQYSCGFRSTVTGRFG
;
A
#
# COMPACT_ATOMS: atom_id res chain seq x y z
N MET A 1 8.01 -8.18 -77.47
CA MET A 1 7.61 -9.35 -76.66
C MET A 1 7.74 -8.97 -75.19
N PRO A 2 6.62 -8.70 -74.49
CA PRO A 2 6.60 -7.93 -73.24
C PRO A 2 6.19 -8.81 -72.05
N PHE A 3 7.08 -9.08 -71.10
CA PHE A 3 6.69 -9.70 -69.83
C PHE A 3 7.58 -9.22 -68.68
N CYS A 4 7.28 -8.05 -68.12
CA CYS A 4 7.80 -7.69 -66.78
C CYS A 4 6.89 -6.73 -65.97
N LEU A 5 5.73 -6.33 -66.50
CA LEU A 5 4.80 -5.41 -65.83
C LEU A 5 3.78 -6.10 -64.90
N SER A 6 3.62 -7.42 -64.96
CA SER A 6 2.63 -8.16 -64.15
C SER A 6 3.04 -8.39 -62.69
N ARG A 7 4.34 -8.38 -62.37
CA ARG A 7 4.82 -8.72 -61.01
C ARG A 7 4.65 -7.58 -59.99
N ARG A 8 4.60 -6.32 -60.46
CA ARG A 8 4.42 -5.14 -59.60
C ARG A 8 2.96 -4.89 -59.22
N TRP A 9 2.01 -5.47 -59.96
CA TRP A 9 0.58 -5.34 -59.68
C TRP A 9 0.18 -6.22 -58.48
N HIS A 10 0.67 -7.46 -58.43
CA HIS A 10 0.41 -8.38 -57.31
C HIS A 10 0.99 -7.89 -55.98
N MET A 11 2.15 -7.22 -56.00
CA MET A 11 2.77 -6.68 -54.78
C MET A 11 1.98 -5.51 -54.17
N ARG A 12 1.30 -4.69 -54.98
CA ARG A 12 0.43 -3.61 -54.49
C ARG A 12 -0.92 -4.11 -54.00
N GLN A 13 -1.46 -5.17 -54.61
CA GLN A 13 -2.70 -5.80 -54.15
C GLN A 13 -2.55 -6.55 -52.82
N LEU A 14 -1.35 -7.09 -52.53
CA LEU A 14 -1.06 -7.71 -51.24
C LEU A 14 -0.99 -6.69 -50.09
N ILE A 15 -0.60 -5.44 -50.34
CA ILE A 15 -0.54 -4.39 -49.31
C ILE A 15 -1.94 -3.85 -48.94
N ALA A 16 -2.87 -3.82 -49.90
CA ALA A 16 -4.25 -3.39 -49.64
C ALA A 16 -5.10 -4.44 -48.92
N ALA A 17 -4.87 -5.74 -49.18
CA ALA A 17 -5.63 -6.82 -48.54
C ALA A 17 -5.29 -7.01 -47.05
N SER A 18 -4.06 -6.67 -46.62
CA SER A 18 -3.65 -6.80 -45.22
C SER A 18 -4.21 -5.71 -44.29
N SER A 19 -4.70 -4.59 -44.84
CA SER A 19 -5.30 -3.51 -44.02
C SER A 19 -6.79 -3.74 -43.69
N LEU A 20 -7.46 -4.71 -44.31
CA LEU A 20 -8.86 -5.06 -44.00
C LEU A 20 -8.99 -6.14 -42.90
N VAL A 21 -7.90 -6.84 -42.55
CA VAL A 21 -7.92 -7.91 -41.53
C VAL A 21 -7.68 -7.37 -40.11
N LEU A 22 -7.25 -6.12 -39.94
CA LEU A 22 -6.93 -5.53 -38.63
C LEU A 22 -8.05 -4.69 -38.00
N LEU A 23 -9.27 -4.69 -38.56
CA LEU A 23 -10.43 -3.96 -38.00
C LEU A 23 -11.55 -4.88 -37.46
N VAL A 24 -11.32 -6.19 -37.35
CA VAL A 24 -12.27 -7.15 -36.75
C VAL A 24 -11.58 -7.96 -35.66
N ALA A 25 -11.34 -7.33 -34.52
CA ALA A 25 -11.03 -8.00 -33.27
C ALA A 25 -11.59 -7.18 -32.08
N CYS A 26 -12.82 -6.69 -32.24
CA CYS A 26 -13.69 -6.24 -31.16
C CYS A 26 -14.92 -7.15 -31.16
N ALA A 27 -14.76 -8.39 -30.71
CA ALA A 27 -15.88 -9.28 -30.44
C ALA A 27 -15.44 -10.37 -29.46
N GLU A 28 -15.04 -9.98 -28.26
CA GLU A 28 -14.97 -10.90 -27.14
C GLU A 28 -16.33 -10.84 -26.44
N GLN A 29 -17.17 -11.79 -26.79
CA GLN A 29 -18.43 -12.08 -26.11
C GLN A 29 -18.10 -12.56 -24.68
N PRO A 30 -18.66 -11.97 -23.61
CA PRO A 30 -18.58 -12.60 -22.31
C PRO A 30 -19.48 -13.84 -22.35
N THR A 31 -18.87 -15.02 -22.30
CA THR A 31 -19.56 -16.27 -21.96
C THR A 31 -20.10 -16.11 -20.54
N ALA A 32 -21.35 -15.70 -20.46
CA ALA A 32 -22.17 -15.77 -19.26
C ALA A 32 -22.76 -17.19 -19.16
N ALA A 33 -21.95 -18.13 -18.67
CA ALA A 33 -22.33 -19.46 -18.20
C ALA A 33 -21.05 -20.02 -17.52
N ASP A 34 -20.91 -20.23 -16.23
CA ASP A 34 -21.84 -20.55 -15.15
C ASP A 34 -21.64 -19.61 -13.96
N ALA A 35 -22.63 -18.76 -13.68
CA ALA A 35 -22.83 -18.24 -12.33
C ALA A 35 -24.07 -18.95 -11.78
N GLN A 36 -23.84 -19.94 -10.92
CA GLN A 36 -24.92 -20.54 -10.14
C GLN A 36 -25.69 -19.43 -9.41
N PRO A 37 -27.03 -19.48 -9.34
CA PRO A 37 -27.78 -18.49 -8.57
C PRO A 37 -27.31 -18.55 -7.12
N LEU A 38 -26.73 -17.45 -6.64
CA LEU A 38 -26.48 -17.25 -5.21
C LEU A 38 -27.83 -17.36 -4.49
N PRO A 39 -27.92 -18.05 -3.34
CA PRO A 39 -29.13 -18.08 -2.55
C PRO A 39 -29.56 -16.64 -2.26
N THR A 40 -30.82 -16.32 -2.58
CA THR A 40 -31.43 -15.04 -2.22
C THR A 40 -31.48 -14.96 -0.70
N LEU A 41 -30.51 -14.25 -0.10
CA LEU A 41 -30.63 -13.82 1.28
C LEU A 41 -31.81 -12.86 1.33
N GLN A 42 -32.87 -13.29 2.01
CA GLN A 42 -34.01 -12.45 2.34
C GLN A 42 -33.47 -11.18 3.00
N ALA A 43 -33.67 -10.03 2.37
CA ALA A 43 -33.30 -8.75 2.96
C ALA A 43 -34.15 -8.56 4.21
N ALA A 44 -33.51 -8.64 5.39
CA ALA A 44 -34.08 -8.12 6.61
C ALA A 44 -34.40 -6.62 6.40
N PRO A 45 -35.49 -6.09 6.97
CA PRO A 45 -35.82 -4.69 6.80
C PRO A 45 -34.62 -3.83 7.21
N LEU A 46 -34.16 -3.00 6.27
CA LEU A 46 -33.14 -1.99 6.51
C LEU A 46 -33.67 -1.11 7.65
N ALA A 47 -33.08 -1.24 8.83
CA ALA A 47 -33.18 -0.17 9.81
C ALA A 47 -32.68 1.11 9.12
N ALA A 48 -33.43 2.20 9.27
CA ALA A 48 -33.07 3.51 8.73
C ALA A 48 -31.59 3.80 9.01
N PRO A 49 -30.86 4.46 8.09
CA PRO A 49 -29.47 4.82 8.34
C PRO A 49 -29.43 5.61 9.64
N ALA A 50 -28.78 5.05 10.66
CA ALA A 50 -28.44 5.82 11.83
C ALA A 50 -27.61 6.99 11.33
N THR A 51 -28.11 8.21 11.49
CA THR A 51 -27.33 9.42 11.28
C THR A 51 -26.15 9.33 12.24
N VAL A 52 -25.00 8.91 11.74
CA VAL A 52 -23.76 8.93 12.51
C VAL A 52 -23.42 10.42 12.62
N ALA A 53 -23.75 11.00 13.77
CA ALA A 53 -23.32 12.36 14.06
C ALA A 53 -21.79 12.41 13.90
N PRO A 54 -21.22 13.44 13.26
CA PRO A 54 -19.77 13.59 13.21
C PRO A 54 -19.27 13.62 14.65
N LEU A 55 -18.43 12.65 15.01
CA LEU A 55 -17.74 12.64 16.28
C LEU A 55 -16.86 13.88 16.30
N THR A 56 -17.31 14.93 16.98
CA THR A 56 -16.46 16.07 17.31
C THR A 56 -15.31 15.49 18.15
N ALA A 57 -14.10 15.54 17.60
CA ALA A 57 -12.89 15.00 18.21
C ALA A 57 -12.44 15.74 19.49
N ASP A 58 -13.33 16.47 20.14
CA ASP A 58 -13.04 17.28 21.32
C ASP A 58 -13.27 16.54 22.64
N ASN A 59 -13.91 15.36 22.64
CA ASN A 59 -14.04 14.54 23.86
C ASN A 59 -13.99 13.04 23.55
N LEU A 60 -12.78 12.55 23.26
CA LEU A 60 -12.44 11.12 23.38
C LEU A 60 -11.80 10.86 24.74
N ASP A 61 -12.56 11.08 25.81
CA ASP A 61 -12.14 10.68 27.15
C ASP A 61 -12.38 9.16 27.31
N ILE A 62 -11.63 8.39 26.51
CA ILE A 62 -11.47 6.96 26.73
C ILE A 62 -10.60 6.85 27.95
N GLN A 63 -11.24 6.71 29.11
CA GLN A 63 -10.55 6.37 30.34
C GLN A 63 -9.95 4.97 30.15
N PRO A 64 -8.62 4.83 30.21
CA PRO A 64 -7.99 3.53 30.00
C PRO A 64 -8.47 2.55 31.07
N ALA A 65 -8.68 1.29 30.67
CA ALA A 65 -9.20 0.25 31.57
C ALA A 65 -8.30 -0.05 32.77
N GLN A 66 -7.02 0.35 32.67
CA GLN A 66 -6.01 0.27 33.72
C GLN A 66 -5.09 1.48 33.62
N THR A 67 -4.44 1.83 34.72
CA THR A 67 -3.44 2.89 34.78
C THR A 67 -2.16 2.49 34.05
N PHE A 68 -1.34 3.48 33.70
CA PHE A 68 -0.02 3.22 33.10
C PHE A 68 0.88 2.40 34.03
N ASP A 69 0.84 2.65 35.34
CA ASP A 69 1.65 1.92 36.31
C ASP A 69 1.22 0.45 36.44
N GLU A 70 -0.09 0.16 36.41
CA GLU A 70 -0.62 -1.20 36.37
C GLU A 70 -0.16 -1.94 35.11
N TRP A 71 -0.27 -1.29 33.95
CA TRP A 71 0.24 -1.84 32.70
C TRP A 71 1.76 -2.08 32.76
N LEU A 72 2.53 -1.13 33.28
CA LEU A 72 3.99 -1.21 33.36
C LEU A 72 4.43 -2.37 34.25
N ASN A 73 3.73 -2.61 35.36
CA ASN A 73 4.00 -3.74 36.25
C ASN A 73 3.70 -5.10 35.59
N ALA A 74 2.57 -5.20 34.87
CA ALA A 74 2.24 -6.39 34.10
C ALA A 74 3.28 -6.64 32.99
N PHE A 75 3.65 -5.58 32.26
CA PHE A 75 4.65 -5.64 31.20
C PHE A 75 6.04 -5.99 31.73
N ARG A 76 6.42 -5.50 32.92
CA ARG A 76 7.66 -5.91 33.59
C ARG A 76 7.71 -7.43 33.79
N THR A 77 6.61 -8.02 34.25
CA THR A 77 6.52 -9.48 34.43
C THR A 77 6.71 -10.21 33.10
N GLU A 78 6.05 -9.75 32.04
CA GLU A 78 6.22 -10.30 30.68
C GLU A 78 7.66 -10.19 30.19
N ALA A 79 8.29 -9.02 30.35
CA ALA A 79 9.66 -8.75 29.94
C ALA A 79 10.66 -9.68 30.65
N LEU A 80 10.52 -9.86 31.96
CA LEU A 80 11.38 -10.78 32.72
C LEU A 80 11.19 -12.24 32.29
N ASN A 81 9.94 -12.65 32.01
CA ASN A 81 9.63 -13.98 31.49
C ASN A 81 10.22 -14.20 30.09
N ALA A 82 10.34 -13.15 29.28
CA ALA A 82 11.03 -13.16 27.99
C ALA A 82 12.57 -13.18 28.11
N GLY A 83 13.12 -13.19 29.34
CA GLY A 83 14.55 -13.25 29.60
C GLY A 83 15.26 -11.90 29.66
N ILE A 84 14.51 -10.79 29.69
CA ILE A 84 15.10 -9.46 29.91
C ILE A 84 15.57 -9.39 31.36
N ARG A 85 16.81 -8.92 31.56
CA ARG A 85 17.35 -8.72 32.91
C ARG A 85 16.65 -7.56 33.60
N ALA A 86 16.33 -7.74 34.89
CA ALA A 86 15.67 -6.73 35.70
C ALA A 86 16.38 -5.38 35.69
N ASP A 87 17.71 -5.36 35.81
CA ASP A 87 18.48 -4.11 35.81
C ASP A 87 18.47 -3.37 34.46
N VAL A 88 18.22 -4.09 33.35
CA VAL A 88 18.03 -3.47 32.03
C VAL A 88 16.65 -2.84 31.96
N PHE A 89 15.62 -3.55 32.41
CA PHE A 89 14.26 -3.04 32.46
C PHE A 89 14.16 -1.79 33.35
N ASP A 90 14.63 -1.90 34.59
CA ASP A 90 14.48 -0.84 35.59
C ASP A 90 15.22 0.44 35.16
N ARG A 91 16.37 0.32 34.46
CA ARG A 91 17.07 1.47 33.87
C ARG A 91 16.36 2.04 32.64
N ALA A 92 15.83 1.19 31.78
CA ALA A 92 15.14 1.63 30.57
C ALA A 92 13.82 2.35 30.90
N PHE A 93 13.12 1.93 31.96
CA PHE A 93 11.82 2.45 32.36
C PHE A 93 11.86 3.49 33.49
N ALA A 94 13.05 3.88 33.96
CA ALA A 94 13.20 4.88 35.01
C ALA A 94 12.62 6.25 34.57
N GLY A 95 11.58 6.70 35.28
CA GLY A 95 10.96 8.01 35.04
C GLY A 95 10.13 8.11 33.76
N ILE A 96 9.80 6.99 33.11
CA ILE A 96 8.91 7.00 31.95
C ILE A 96 7.49 7.34 32.38
N THR A 97 6.85 8.22 31.63
CA THR A 97 5.42 8.53 31.70
C THR A 97 4.79 8.42 30.31
N PRO A 98 3.47 8.25 30.19
CA PRO A 98 2.79 8.30 28.90
C PRO A 98 3.08 9.60 28.14
N ASP A 99 3.38 9.47 26.85
CA ASP A 99 3.51 10.61 25.94
C ASP A 99 2.20 10.78 25.14
N MET A 100 1.46 11.84 25.44
CA MET A 100 0.18 12.13 24.78
C MET A 100 0.34 12.49 23.30
N SER A 101 1.52 12.92 22.85
CA SER A 101 1.79 13.19 21.45
C SER A 101 1.81 11.91 20.61
N VAL A 102 2.29 10.80 21.20
CA VAL A 102 2.27 9.46 20.58
C VAL A 102 0.83 8.99 20.42
N ILE A 103 0.00 9.13 21.47
CA ILE A 103 -1.42 8.76 21.42
C ILE A 103 -2.15 9.59 20.36
N LYS A 104 -1.86 10.89 20.27
CA LYS A 104 -2.44 11.76 19.25
C LYS A 104 -2.05 11.30 17.85
N ALA A 105 -0.77 11.03 17.61
CA ALA A 105 -0.28 10.57 16.32
C ALA A 105 -0.88 9.22 15.90
N ASP A 106 -0.99 8.28 16.84
CA ASP A 106 -1.62 6.97 16.64
C ASP A 106 -3.10 7.10 16.21
N ARG A 107 -3.84 8.03 16.82
CA ARG A 107 -5.24 8.33 16.47
C ARG A 107 -5.39 9.09 15.16
N SER A 108 -4.34 9.78 14.70
CA SER A 108 -4.39 10.68 13.53
C SER A 108 -3.71 10.11 12.29
N GLN A 109 -3.86 8.81 12.00
CA GLN A 109 -3.21 8.14 10.86
C GLN A 109 -3.58 8.80 9.51
N PRO A 110 -2.64 9.50 8.85
CA PRO A 110 -2.91 10.23 7.61
C PRO A 110 -3.13 9.32 6.39
N GLU A 111 -2.85 8.03 6.51
CA GLU A 111 -2.91 7.03 5.44
C GLU A 111 -4.33 6.87 4.87
N PHE A 112 -5.37 7.15 5.66
CA PHE A 112 -6.77 7.02 5.22
C PHE A 112 -7.32 8.29 4.57
N THR A 113 -6.55 9.38 4.52
CA THR A 113 -7.06 10.70 4.10
C THR A 113 -6.36 11.27 2.87
N ARG A 114 -5.16 10.79 2.52
CA ARG A 114 -4.34 11.37 1.44
C ARG A 114 -4.50 10.63 0.11
N PRO A 115 -4.80 11.32 -1.01
CA PRO A 115 -4.76 10.71 -2.33
C PRO A 115 -3.35 10.16 -2.65
N VAL A 116 -3.29 9.05 -3.38
CA VAL A 116 -2.03 8.37 -3.76
C VAL A 116 -1.02 9.35 -4.40
N TRP A 117 -1.49 10.28 -5.21
CA TRP A 117 -0.66 11.26 -5.92
C TRP A 117 0.10 12.17 -4.95
N GLU A 118 -0.53 12.57 -3.85
CA GLU A 118 0.08 13.43 -2.83
C GLU A 118 1.20 12.69 -2.07
N TYR A 119 1.06 11.37 -1.90
CA TYR A 119 2.14 10.53 -1.40
C TYR A 119 3.31 10.47 -2.40
N LEU A 120 3.03 10.28 -3.69
CA LEU A 120 4.04 10.19 -4.73
C LEU A 120 4.84 11.49 -4.88
N ASP A 121 4.20 12.65 -4.83
CA ASP A 121 4.87 13.95 -4.90
C ASP A 121 5.90 14.13 -3.79
N GLY A 122 5.56 13.70 -2.57
CA GLY A 122 6.48 13.71 -1.44
C GLY A 122 7.57 12.63 -1.52
N ALA A 123 7.21 11.43 -1.96
CA ALA A 123 8.11 10.27 -2.04
C ALA A 123 9.17 10.42 -3.14
N LEU A 124 8.77 10.95 -4.30
CA LEU A 124 9.59 11.10 -5.50
C LEU A 124 10.12 12.52 -5.70
N SER A 125 10.12 13.33 -4.64
CA SER A 125 10.58 14.72 -4.74
C SER A 125 12.03 14.81 -5.26
N PRO A 126 12.37 15.84 -6.06
CA PRO A 126 13.71 16.01 -6.61
C PRO A 126 14.81 16.06 -5.54
N VAL A 127 14.50 16.58 -4.35
CA VAL A 127 15.42 16.62 -3.21
C VAL A 127 15.75 15.20 -2.72
N ARG A 128 14.74 14.33 -2.57
CA ARG A 128 14.95 12.93 -2.17
C ARG A 128 15.71 12.16 -3.23
N VAL A 129 15.43 12.38 -4.52
CA VAL A 129 16.15 11.73 -5.62
C VAL A 129 17.64 12.10 -5.60
N ARG A 130 17.98 13.38 -5.53
CA ARG A 130 19.38 13.83 -5.46
C ARG A 130 20.10 13.30 -4.22
N LYS A 131 19.42 13.33 -3.05
CA LYS A 131 19.97 12.77 -1.81
C LYS A 131 20.23 11.26 -1.95
N GLY A 132 19.30 10.52 -2.55
CA GLY A 132 19.46 9.09 -2.81
C GLY A 132 20.66 8.77 -3.71
N GLN A 133 20.83 9.51 -4.81
CA GLN A 133 21.97 9.37 -5.71
C GLN A 133 23.31 9.66 -5.00
N ALA A 134 23.36 10.72 -4.19
CA ALA A 134 24.55 11.05 -3.42
C ALA A 134 24.91 9.95 -2.41
N LEU A 135 23.92 9.40 -1.70
CA LEU A 135 24.13 8.30 -0.76
C LEU A 135 24.55 7.00 -1.47
N LEU A 136 24.00 6.71 -2.65
CA LEU A 136 24.42 5.56 -3.46
C LEU A 136 25.89 5.65 -3.87
N LEU A 137 26.38 6.84 -4.21
CA LEU A 137 27.80 7.05 -4.51
C LEU A 137 28.65 6.89 -3.25
N GLN A 138 28.24 7.52 -2.15
CA GLN A 138 28.93 7.48 -0.86
C GLN A 138 29.09 6.05 -0.32
N TYR A 139 28.06 5.22 -0.43
CA TYR A 139 28.04 3.85 0.09
C TYR A 139 28.19 2.77 -0.99
N SER A 140 28.60 3.14 -2.20
CA SER A 140 28.60 2.28 -3.39
C SER A 140 29.29 0.93 -3.19
N CYS A 141 30.44 0.90 -2.51
CA CYS A 141 31.18 -0.34 -2.25
C CYS A 141 30.36 -1.29 -1.36
N GLY A 142 29.99 -0.89 -0.16
CA GLY A 142 29.25 -1.74 0.79
C GLY A 142 27.84 -2.09 0.33
N PHE A 143 27.15 -1.16 -0.34
CA PHE A 143 25.83 -1.42 -0.91
C PHE A 143 25.90 -2.51 -1.99
N ARG A 144 26.82 -2.40 -2.96
CA ARG A 144 26.93 -3.36 -4.06
C ARG A 144 27.53 -4.71 -3.64
N SER A 145 28.62 -4.70 -2.88
CA SER A 145 29.32 -5.95 -2.54
C SER A 145 28.61 -6.77 -1.49
N THR A 146 27.95 -6.11 -0.54
CA THR A 146 27.46 -6.76 0.68
C THR A 146 25.94 -6.83 0.73
N VAL A 147 25.24 -5.75 0.37
CA VAL A 147 23.77 -5.74 0.44
C VAL A 147 23.21 -6.40 -0.81
N THR A 148 23.40 -5.81 -1.99
CA THR A 148 22.87 -6.36 -3.25
C THR A 148 23.43 -7.74 -3.56
N GLY A 149 24.73 -7.96 -3.34
CA GLY A 149 25.36 -9.26 -3.57
C GLY A 149 24.85 -10.39 -2.67
N ARG A 150 24.31 -10.08 -1.48
CA ARG A 150 23.85 -11.07 -0.50
C ARG A 150 22.34 -11.26 -0.48
N PHE A 151 21.57 -10.20 -0.73
CA PHE A 151 20.11 -10.21 -0.53
C PHE A 151 19.30 -10.06 -1.84
N GLY A 152 19.94 -9.78 -2.97
CA GLY A 152 19.27 -9.46 -4.24
C GLY A 152 18.83 -8.01 -4.34
#